data_AF-A0A553P0A2-F1
#
_entry.id   AF-A0A553P0A2-F1
#
_cell.length_a   1.000
_cell.length_b   1.000
_cell.length_c   1.000
_cell.angle_alpha   90.00
_cell.angle_beta   90.00
_cell.angle_gamma   90.00
#
_symmetry.space_group_name_H-M   'P 1'
#
loop_
_entity.id
_entity.type
_entity.pdbx_description
1 polymer ?
#
loop_
_entity_poly.entity_id
_entity_poly.type
_entity_poly.pdbx_seq_one_letter_code
_entity_poly.pdbx_strand_id
1 'polypeptide(L)'
;MRSTHKTPPVGVAKWRAGYNDSLLKDTTAAMKAIEEGVAALDAAQAAEVSQGQAMAEADEDGWITVSRHGHRKPVGLNTDKAQKKVMAREAKKRKRKELENFYKFQVKESKLRRLDDLREKFRDDKRKQSAMKVQRKFKPDK
;
A
#
# COMPACT_ATOMS: atom_id res chain seq x y z
N MET A 1 70.48 19.15 13.18
CA MET A 1 69.56 18.19 12.53
C MET A 1 68.15 18.74 12.64
N ARG A 2 67.46 19.05 11.53
CA ARG A 2 66.05 19.49 11.56
C ARG A 2 65.16 18.29 11.27
N SER A 3 64.33 17.92 12.24
CA SER A 3 63.35 16.84 12.11
C SER A 3 62.30 17.23 11.06
N THR A 4 62.15 16.40 10.03
CA THR A 4 61.09 16.54 9.02
C THR A 4 59.87 15.75 9.46
N HIS A 5 59.02 16.33 10.31
CA HIS A 5 57.71 15.74 10.57
C HIS A 5 56.78 16.06 9.40
N LYS A 6 56.33 15.03 8.68
CA LYS A 6 55.34 15.17 7.59
C LYS A 6 54.01 15.62 8.20
N THR A 7 53.64 16.87 7.99
CA THR A 7 52.37 17.41 8.51
C THR A 7 51.18 16.80 7.76
N PRO A 8 50.12 16.37 8.48
CA PRO A 8 48.94 15.78 7.85
C PRO A 8 48.20 16.82 6.99
N PRO A 9 47.58 16.41 5.87
CA PRO A 9 46.84 17.33 5.01
C PRO A 9 45.65 17.93 5.77
N VAL A 10 45.44 19.24 5.63
CA VAL A 10 44.35 20.02 6.22
C VAL A 10 43.51 20.71 5.14
N GLY A 11 42.29 21.12 5.49
CA GLY A 11 41.38 21.79 4.57
C GLY A 11 40.94 20.90 3.39
N VAL A 12 40.78 21.49 2.20
CA VAL A 12 40.24 20.81 1.01
C VAL A 12 41.07 19.58 0.60
N ALA A 13 42.39 19.60 0.81
CA ALA A 13 43.27 18.47 0.51
C ALA A 13 42.93 17.23 1.36
N LYS A 14 42.59 17.44 2.64
CA LYS A 14 42.11 16.37 3.53
C LYS A 14 40.82 15.75 3.01
N TRP A 15 39.85 16.59 2.66
CA TRP A 15 38.53 16.15 2.20
C TRP A 15 38.60 15.43 0.86
N ARG A 16 39.45 15.87 -0.07
CA ARG A 16 39.67 15.19 -1.36
C ARG A 16 40.29 13.80 -1.17
N ALA A 17 41.29 13.68 -0.29
CA ALA A 17 41.90 12.39 0.01
C ALA A 17 40.88 11.43 0.65
N GLY A 18 40.14 11.90 1.67
CA GLY A 18 39.08 11.10 2.30
C GLY A 18 37.95 10.70 1.35
N TYR A 19 37.54 11.60 0.45
CA TYR A 19 36.53 11.29 -0.56
C TYR A 19 37.04 10.24 -1.55
N ASN A 20 38.25 10.39 -2.08
CA ASN A 20 38.85 9.42 -3.01
C ASN A 20 39.10 8.06 -2.36
N ASP A 21 39.37 8.01 -1.06
CA ASP A 21 39.48 6.77 -0.29
C ASP A 21 38.10 6.13 -0.01
N SER A 22 37.05 6.94 0.09
CA SER A 22 35.66 6.45 0.24
C SER A 22 35.07 5.88 -1.05
N LEU A 23 35.65 6.23 -2.20
CA LEU A 23 35.24 5.66 -3.48
C LEU A 23 35.77 4.23 -3.61
N LEU A 24 34.93 3.33 -4.12
CA LEU A 24 35.33 1.97 -4.46
C LEU A 24 36.38 2.03 -5.57
N LYS A 25 37.64 1.79 -5.19
CA LYS A 25 38.79 1.81 -6.10
C LYS A 25 38.81 0.58 -7.02
N ASP A 26 38.34 -0.56 -6.52
CA ASP A 26 38.24 -1.79 -7.29
C ASP A 26 36.77 -2.14 -7.53
N THR A 27 36.27 -1.72 -8.69
CA THR A 27 34.91 -2.01 -9.13
C THR A 27 34.73 -3.48 -9.51
N THR A 28 35.80 -4.16 -9.92
CA THR A 28 35.73 -5.54 -10.42
C THR A 28 35.51 -6.54 -9.29
N ALA A 29 36.23 -6.39 -8.18
CA ALA A 29 36.01 -7.19 -6.99
C ALA A 29 34.61 -6.96 -6.39
N ALA A 30 34.12 -5.71 -6.39
CA ALA A 30 32.79 -5.38 -5.91
C ALA A 30 31.68 -5.99 -6.77
N MET A 31 31.81 -5.93 -8.11
CA MET A 31 30.87 -6.57 -9.03
C MET A 31 30.84 -8.08 -8.82
N LYS A 32 32.01 -8.73 -8.70
CA LYS A 32 32.10 -10.16 -8.47
C LYS A 32 31.42 -10.57 -7.15
N ALA A 33 31.60 -9.80 -6.07
CA ALA A 33 30.94 -10.06 -4.80
C ALA A 33 29.40 -9.92 -4.89
N ILE A 34 28.92 -8.95 -5.69
CA ILE A 34 27.48 -8.80 -5.96
C ILE A 34 26.96 -9.99 -6.75
N GLU A 35 27.66 -10.41 -7.81
CA GLU A 35 27.30 -11.56 -8.64
C GLU A 35 27.24 -12.86 -7.82
N GLU A 36 28.25 -13.11 -6.99
CA GLU A 36 28.28 -14.26 -6.07
C GLU A 36 27.11 -14.20 -5.06
N GLY A 37 26.82 -13.02 -4.52
CA GLY A 37 25.70 -12.82 -3.59
C GLY A 37 24.33 -13.06 -4.24
N VAL A 38 24.13 -12.58 -5.47
CA VAL A 38 22.89 -12.80 -6.23
C VAL A 38 22.75 -14.28 -6.59
N ALA A 39 23.81 -14.92 -7.08
CA ALA A 39 23.80 -16.34 -7.43
C ALA A 39 23.47 -17.24 -6.22
N ALA A 40 24.02 -16.93 -5.04
CA ALA A 40 23.70 -17.66 -3.81
C ALA A 40 22.23 -17.52 -3.41
N LEU A 41 21.65 -16.32 -3.58
CA LEU A 41 20.26 -16.05 -3.26
C LEU A 41 19.32 -16.79 -4.23
N ASP A 42 19.62 -16.75 -5.53
CA ASP A 42 18.86 -17.47 -6.56
C ASP A 42 18.91 -18.99 -6.34
N ALA A 43 20.08 -19.53 -5.97
CA ALA A 43 20.23 -20.95 -5.64
C ALA A 43 19.38 -21.34 -4.41
N ALA A 44 19.37 -20.51 -3.37
CA ALA A 44 18.54 -20.73 -2.18
C ALA A 44 17.04 -20.69 -2.51
N GLN A 45 16.61 -19.76 -3.36
CA GLN A 45 15.22 -19.68 -3.83
C GLN A 45 14.82 -20.90 -4.67
N ALA A 46 15.69 -21.36 -5.58
CA ALA A 46 15.45 -22.55 -6.38
C ALA A 46 15.31 -23.81 -5.52
N ALA A 47 16.16 -23.95 -4.49
CA ALA A 47 16.08 -25.04 -3.52
C ALA A 47 14.80 -24.99 -2.69
N GLU A 48 14.36 -23.81 -2.26
CA GLU A 48 13.07 -23.65 -1.57
C GLU A 48 11.93 -24.10 -2.50
N VAL A 49 11.90 -23.65 -3.75
CA VAL A 49 10.85 -24.02 -4.71
C VAL A 49 10.82 -25.53 -4.98
N SER A 50 11.97 -26.16 -5.17
CA SER A 50 12.04 -27.61 -5.45
C SER A 50 11.59 -28.46 -4.26
N GLN A 51 11.95 -28.07 -3.02
CA GLN A 51 11.45 -28.72 -1.82
C GLN A 51 9.92 -28.63 -1.71
N GLY A 52 9.34 -27.50 -2.07
CA GLY A 52 7.87 -27.34 -2.09
C GLY A 52 7.18 -28.21 -3.14
N GLN A 53 7.82 -28.42 -4.29
CA GLN A 53 7.30 -29.31 -5.33
C GLN A 53 7.37 -30.78 -4.88
N ALA A 54 8.45 -31.19 -4.24
CA ALA A 54 8.58 -32.54 -3.68
C ALA A 54 7.53 -32.81 -2.58
N MET A 55 7.19 -31.81 -1.76
CA MET A 55 6.13 -31.93 -0.75
C MET A 55 4.70 -31.90 -1.33
N ALA A 56 4.53 -31.62 -2.62
CA ALA A 56 3.23 -31.64 -3.29
C ALA A 56 2.92 -32.99 -3.95
N GLU A 57 3.89 -33.90 -3.99
CA GLU A 57 3.69 -35.27 -4.43
C GLU A 57 2.92 -36.04 -3.34
N ALA A 58 2.04 -36.95 -3.77
CA ALA A 58 1.24 -37.73 -2.84
C ALA A 58 2.11 -38.79 -2.17
N ASP A 59 2.03 -38.89 -0.84
CA ASP A 59 2.74 -39.91 -0.08
C ASP A 59 2.24 -41.33 -0.47
N GLU A 60 2.96 -42.38 -0.05
CA GLU A 60 2.64 -43.79 -0.34
C GLU A 60 1.21 -44.19 0.08
N ASP A 61 0.62 -43.51 1.07
CA ASP A 61 -0.75 -43.68 1.56
C ASP A 61 -1.79 -42.77 0.85
N GLY A 62 -1.39 -42.04 -0.19
CA GLY A 62 -2.26 -41.20 -1.02
C GLY A 62 -2.68 -39.86 -0.39
N TRP A 63 -2.08 -39.47 0.74
CA TRP A 63 -2.29 -38.16 1.36
C TRP A 63 -1.39 -37.11 0.72
N ILE A 64 -1.93 -35.91 0.48
CA ILE A 64 -1.16 -34.76 0.01
C ILE A 64 -1.01 -33.80 1.18
N THR A 65 0.23 -33.54 1.59
CA THR A 65 0.53 -32.59 2.64
C THR A 65 0.28 -31.16 2.14
N VAL A 66 -0.69 -30.45 2.73
CA VAL A 66 -0.96 -29.04 2.39
C VAL A 66 0.16 -28.18 2.98
N SER A 67 1.27 -28.05 2.24
CA SER A 67 2.31 -27.09 2.56
C SER A 67 1.90 -25.70 2.09
N ARG A 68 2.22 -24.66 2.88
CA ARG A 68 2.04 -23.26 2.45
C ARG A 68 3.23 -22.84 1.60
N HIS A 69 3.47 -23.55 0.50
CA HIS A 69 4.51 -23.20 -0.46
C HIS A 69 3.93 -22.37 -1.59
N GLY A 70 3.78 -21.09 -1.30
CA GLY A 70 3.50 -20.08 -2.32
C GLY A 70 4.56 -19.00 -2.20
N HIS A 71 4.96 -18.42 -3.33
CA HIS A 71 5.79 -17.22 -3.36
C HIS A 71 5.43 -16.33 -2.19
N ARG A 72 6.33 -16.25 -1.20
CA ARG A 72 6.30 -15.21 -0.17
C ARG A 72 6.47 -13.91 -0.91
N LYS A 73 5.41 -13.40 -1.55
CA LYS A 73 5.39 -12.04 -2.05
C LYS A 73 5.75 -11.20 -0.84
N PRO A 74 6.82 -10.38 -0.92
CA PRO A 74 7.30 -9.63 0.23
C PRO A 74 6.10 -8.92 0.85
N VAL A 75 5.72 -9.38 2.04
CA VAL A 75 4.64 -8.79 2.82
C VAL A 75 5.23 -7.50 3.36
N GLY A 76 5.18 -6.44 2.56
CA GLY A 76 5.89 -5.21 2.90
C GLY A 76 6.27 -4.31 1.74
N LEU A 77 5.80 -4.52 0.51
CA LEU A 77 5.88 -3.44 -0.47
C LEU A 77 4.97 -2.30 0.01
N ASN A 78 5.54 -1.26 0.62
CA ASN A 78 4.94 0.05 0.90
C ASN A 78 4.60 0.76 -0.43
N THR A 79 3.82 0.08 -1.26
CA THR A 79 3.30 0.59 -2.52
C THR A 79 1.81 0.80 -2.31
N ASP A 80 1.31 1.90 -2.85
CA ASP A 80 -0.11 2.25 -2.78
C ASP A 80 -1.00 1.11 -3.30
N LYS A 81 -0.52 0.35 -4.30
CA LYS A 81 -1.24 -0.79 -4.86
C LYS A 81 -1.38 -1.94 -3.85
N ALA A 82 -0.35 -2.23 -3.05
CA ALA A 82 -0.42 -3.27 -2.03
C ALA A 82 -1.36 -2.84 -0.88
N GLN A 83 -1.24 -1.60 -0.42
CA GLN A 83 -2.12 -1.04 0.61
C GLN A 83 -3.59 -1.04 0.17
N LYS A 84 -3.89 -0.57 -1.05
CA LYS A 84 -5.25 -0.60 -1.62
C LYS A 84 -5.82 -2.03 -1.69
N LYS A 85 -5.01 -3.03 -2.02
CA LYS A 85 -5.45 -4.43 -2.05
C LYS A 85 -5.77 -4.98 -0.65
N VAL A 86 -4.99 -4.61 0.36
CA VAL A 86 -5.27 -4.98 1.76
C VAL A 86 -6.57 -4.33 2.22
N MET A 87 -6.71 -3.01 2.02
CA MET A 87 -7.93 -2.27 2.36
C MET A 87 -9.17 -2.83 1.64
N ALA A 88 -9.07 -3.17 0.37
CA ALA A 88 -10.17 -3.78 -0.39
C ALA A 88 -10.54 -5.17 0.14
N ARG A 89 -9.56 -5.99 0.53
CA ARG A 89 -9.80 -7.30 1.15
C ARG A 89 -10.49 -7.16 2.51
N GLU A 90 -10.07 -6.19 3.32
CA GLU A 90 -10.70 -5.90 4.60
C GLU A 90 -12.13 -5.39 4.42
N ALA A 91 -12.36 -4.46 3.50
CA ALA A 91 -13.70 -3.98 3.17
C ALA A 91 -14.61 -5.13 2.70
N LYS A 92 -14.12 -6.04 1.85
CA LYS A 92 -14.88 -7.21 1.41
C LYS A 92 -15.20 -8.17 2.58
N LYS A 93 -14.25 -8.36 3.50
CA LYS A 93 -14.48 -9.16 4.72
C LYS A 93 -15.52 -8.52 5.63
N ARG A 94 -15.48 -7.21 5.83
CA ARG A 94 -16.47 -6.45 6.60
C ARG A 94 -17.85 -6.59 5.98
N LYS A 95 -18.00 -6.30 4.69
CA LYS A 95 -19.26 -6.47 3.95
C LYS A 95 -19.84 -7.88 4.00
N ARG A 96 -19.00 -8.92 4.01
CA ARG A 96 -19.46 -10.32 4.13
C ARG A 96 -19.98 -10.65 5.53
N LYS A 97 -19.45 -9.99 6.57
CA LYS A 97 -19.80 -10.20 7.97
C LYS A 97 -20.91 -9.26 8.45
N GLU A 98 -21.07 -8.12 7.81
CA GLU A 98 -22.16 -7.18 8.08
C GLU A 98 -23.46 -7.76 7.52
N LEU A 99 -24.36 -8.18 8.42
CA LEU A 99 -25.73 -8.53 8.05
C LEU A 99 -26.53 -7.22 7.97
N GLU A 100 -26.55 -6.59 6.81
CA GLU A 100 -27.41 -5.43 6.55
C GLU A 100 -28.88 -5.83 6.67
N ASN A 101 -29.69 -4.97 7.30
CA ASN A 101 -31.13 -5.14 7.49
C ASN A 101 -31.51 -6.42 8.27
N PHE A 102 -30.60 -6.95 9.09
CA PHE A 102 -30.89 -8.11 9.93
C PHE A 102 -32.04 -7.84 10.90
N TYR A 103 -32.10 -6.63 11.45
CA TYR A 103 -33.13 -6.25 12.40
C TYR A 103 -34.14 -5.28 11.81
N LYS A 104 -35.42 -5.46 12.19
CA LYS A 104 -36.52 -4.59 11.78
C LYS A 104 -36.30 -3.11 12.14
N PHE A 105 -35.59 -2.83 13.23
CA PHE A 105 -35.28 -1.45 13.63
C PHE A 105 -34.33 -0.75 12.64
N GLN A 106 -33.40 -1.48 12.01
CA GLN A 106 -32.48 -0.91 11.00
C GLN A 106 -33.26 -0.42 9.76
N VAL A 107 -34.21 -1.24 9.32
CA VAL A 107 -35.12 -0.89 8.20
C VAL A 107 -36.04 0.26 8.59
N LYS A 108 -36.51 0.30 9.84
CA LYS A 108 -37.35 1.40 10.33
C LYS A 108 -36.56 2.70 10.36
N GLU A 109 -35.36 2.69 10.93
CA GLU A 109 -34.48 3.86 11.01
C GLU A 109 -34.09 4.39 9.62
N SER A 110 -33.73 3.52 8.67
CA SER A 110 -33.39 3.94 7.31
C SER A 110 -34.58 4.59 6.59
N LYS A 111 -35.81 4.09 6.80
CA LYS A 111 -37.02 4.72 6.30
C LYS A 111 -37.30 6.08 6.95
N LEU A 112 -37.10 6.20 8.26
CA LEU A 112 -37.25 7.47 8.97
C LEU A 112 -36.26 8.52 8.45
N ARG A 113 -34.97 8.17 8.34
CA ARG A 113 -33.94 9.07 7.76
C ARG A 113 -34.33 9.53 6.36
N ARG A 114 -34.79 8.61 5.50
CA ARG A 114 -35.25 8.94 4.14
C ARG A 114 -36.47 9.88 4.12
N LEU A 115 -37.39 9.75 5.08
CA LEU A 115 -38.53 10.66 5.20
C LEU A 115 -38.10 12.06 5.64
N ASP A 116 -37.12 12.15 6.54
CA ASP A 116 -36.61 13.44 7.00
C ASP A 116 -35.85 14.18 5.90
N ASP A 117 -35.01 13.47 5.13
CA ASP A 117 -34.36 14.02 3.93
C ASP A 117 -35.38 14.56 2.92
N LEU A 118 -36.51 13.85 2.76
CA LEU A 118 -37.57 14.26 1.83
C LEU A 118 -38.31 15.51 2.31
N ARG A 119 -38.54 15.61 3.63
CA ARG A 119 -39.15 16.79 4.26
C ARG A 119 -38.24 18.01 4.13
N GLU A 120 -36.93 17.84 4.30
CA GLU A 120 -35.96 18.92 4.12
C GLU A 120 -35.96 19.44 2.68
N LYS A 121 -35.81 18.55 1.70
CA LYS A 121 -35.87 18.90 0.28
C LYS A 121 -37.18 19.61 -0.09
N PHE A 122 -38.31 19.14 0.44
CA PHE A 122 -39.60 19.77 0.18
C PHE A 122 -39.71 21.19 0.76
N ARG A 123 -39.12 21.43 1.94
CA ARG A 123 -39.07 22.77 2.54
C ARG A 123 -38.23 23.71 1.68
N ASP A 124 -37.10 23.26 1.17
CA ASP A 124 -36.24 24.08 0.32
C ASP A 124 -36.90 24.37 -1.03
N ASP A 125 -37.57 23.39 -1.63
CA ASP A 125 -38.33 23.61 -2.86
C ASP A 125 -39.49 24.59 -2.65
N LYS A 126 -40.19 24.52 -1.51
CA LYS A 126 -41.20 25.53 -1.12
C LYS A 126 -40.61 26.92 -1.04
N ARG A 127 -39.44 27.09 -0.40
CA ARG A 127 -38.72 28.37 -0.31
C ARG A 127 -38.32 28.88 -1.70
N LYS A 128 -37.85 28.00 -2.58
CA LYS A 128 -37.47 28.36 -3.95
C LYS A 128 -38.69 28.79 -4.78
N GLN A 129 -39.80 28.07 -4.65
CA GLN A 129 -41.04 28.42 -5.35
C GLN A 129 -41.63 29.75 -4.86
N SER A 130 -41.59 30.05 -3.55
CA SER A 130 -42.06 31.33 -3.06
C SER A 130 -41.21 32.49 -3.57
N ALA A 131 -39.87 32.34 -3.58
CA ALA A 131 -38.96 33.31 -4.17
C ALA A 131 -39.25 33.56 -5.66
N MET A 132 -39.42 32.49 -6.45
CA MET A 132 -39.80 32.61 -7.87
C MET A 132 -41.15 33.29 -8.07
N LYS A 133 -42.15 32.99 -7.23
CA LYS A 133 -43.46 33.63 -7.28
C LYS A 133 -43.36 35.13 -6.99
N VAL A 134 -42.56 35.54 -6.01
CA VAL A 134 -42.34 36.95 -5.69
C VAL A 134 -41.66 37.68 -6.85
N GLN A 135 -40.64 37.08 -7.46
CA GLN A 135 -39.98 37.65 -8.65
C GLN A 135 -40.92 37.80 -9.85
N ARG A 136 -41.85 36.86 -10.02
CA ARG A 136 -42.85 36.86 -11.11
C ARG A 136 -44.06 37.76 -10.86
N LYS A 137 -44.22 38.37 -9.67
CA LYS A 137 -45.33 39.29 -9.43
C LYS A 137 -45.14 40.55 -10.28
N PHE A 138 -45.97 40.65 -11.31
CA PHE A 138 -46.04 41.81 -12.21
C PHE A 138 -46.30 43.09 -11.41
N LYS A 139 -45.48 44.12 -11.64
CA LYS A 139 -45.66 45.45 -11.10
C LYS A 139 -46.13 46.36 -12.24
N PRO A 140 -47.42 46.69 -12.33
CA PRO A 140 -47.89 47.67 -13.31
C PRO A 140 -47.32 49.04 -12.96
N ASP A 141 -46.82 49.74 -13.98
CA ASP A 141 -46.23 51.08 -13.86
C ASP A 141 -47.22 52.09 -13.30
N LYS A 142 -46.69 53.05 -12.53
CA LYS A 142 -47.41 54.19 -11.96
C LYS A 142 -47.38 55.37 -12.92
#